data_AF-A0A5J4PQN0-F1
#
_entry.id   AF-A0A5J4PQN0-F1
#
_cell.length_a   1.000
_cell.length_b   1.000
_cell.length_c   1.000
_cell.angle_alpha   90.00
_cell.angle_beta   90.00
_cell.angle_gamma   90.00
#
_symmetry.space_group_name_H-M   'P 1'
#
loop_
_entity.id
_entity.type
_entity.pdbx_description
1 polymer ?
#
loop_
_entity_poly.entity_id
_entity_poly.type
_entity_poly.pdbx_seq_one_letter_code
_entity_poly.pdbx_strand_id
1 'polypeptide(L)'
;SKSLAAVLGIIPWIYLLFAILFAVTRSTFLICRFDPFIGIFRLGGDIGLIVFGVLLLIAAIFTGRPFCRFICPYGALLSLFARVSIWKASITPQCINCELCHNACPVDAIMTPYENKVKETRLQGVKRILLYLIFLPVMAIIGGLILQLMATSLSRVNKDVRLYDMVIQNEKEPQDMLPIDLEAFYGQGGTIEEITVRVEKIQSDFKIYSSVAGALMGLVIGFTLIGLSVKRTRKNYEINDAKCVNCAKCFSYCPQNKSLKLTRSAFIEKKENADINGGFSL
;
A
#
# COMPACT_ATOMS: atom_id res chain seq x y z
N SER A 1 -12.04 6.89 12.81
CA SER A 1 -12.68 7.81 11.84
C SER A 1 -12.30 7.42 10.41
N LYS A 2 -13.15 7.66 9.40
CA LYS A 2 -12.86 7.33 7.99
C LYS A 2 -11.60 8.02 7.45
N SER A 3 -11.32 9.24 7.93
CA SER A 3 -10.12 10.02 7.61
C SER A 3 -8.84 9.31 8.05
N LEU A 4 -8.79 8.80 9.28
CA LEU A 4 -7.62 8.08 9.78
C LEU A 4 -7.30 6.84 8.94
N ALA A 5 -8.32 6.04 8.61
CA ALA A 5 -8.14 4.85 7.78
C ALA A 5 -7.69 5.18 6.34
N ALA A 6 -8.06 6.35 5.83
CA ALA A 6 -7.61 6.82 4.52
C ALA A 6 -6.15 7.27 4.55
N VAL A 7 -5.75 8.06 5.56
CA VAL A 7 -4.34 8.49 5.74
C VAL A 7 -3.42 7.28 5.89
N LEU A 8 -3.79 6.32 6.74
CA LEU A 8 -3.03 5.07 6.91
C LEU A 8 -2.96 4.23 5.63
N GLY A 9 -3.94 4.37 4.72
CA GLY A 9 -3.94 3.69 3.43
C GLY A 9 -3.02 4.31 2.38
N ILE A 10 -2.53 5.54 2.60
CA ILE A 10 -1.60 6.23 1.68
C ILE A 10 -0.15 5.76 1.91
N ILE A 11 0.19 5.39 3.15
CA ILE A 11 1.56 5.01 3.56
C ILE A 11 2.16 3.90 2.67
N PRO A 12 1.45 2.79 2.39
CA PRO A 12 1.98 1.74 1.51
C PRO A 12 2.31 2.22 0.08
N TRP A 13 1.52 3.15 -0.46
CA TRP A 13 1.74 3.71 -1.79
C TRP A 13 2.94 4.64 -1.83
N ILE A 14 3.11 5.48 -0.81
CA ILE A 14 4.29 6.33 -0.65
C ILE A 14 5.54 5.45 -0.57
N TYR A 15 5.51 4.43 0.28
CA TYR A 15 6.63 3.50 0.44
C TYR A 15 6.96 2.78 -0.86
N LEU A 16 5.96 2.34 -1.62
CA LEU A 16 6.14 1.72 -2.93
C LEU A 16 6.80 2.69 -3.93
N LEU A 17 6.37 3.94 -3.99
CA LEU A 17 6.96 4.94 -4.89
C LEU A 17 8.42 5.24 -4.55
N PHE A 18 8.75 5.38 -3.26
CA PHE A 18 10.14 5.52 -2.82
C PHE A 18 10.97 4.27 -3.12
N ALA A 19 10.41 3.07 -2.92
CA ALA A 19 11.10 1.83 -3.23
C ALA A 19 11.43 1.73 -4.74
N ILE A 20 10.50 2.10 -5.62
CA ILE A 20 10.75 2.16 -7.07
C ILE A 20 11.80 3.20 -7.40
N LEU A 21 11.71 4.39 -6.80
CA LEU A 21 12.68 5.47 -7.00
C LEU A 21 14.10 4.99 -6.69
N PHE A 22 14.33 4.41 -5.51
CA PHE A 22 15.65 3.94 -5.11
C PHE A 22 16.13 2.71 -5.91
N ALA A 23 15.20 1.85 -6.34
CA ALA A 23 15.53 0.72 -7.20
C ALA A 23 16.02 1.16 -8.58
N VAL A 24 15.34 2.14 -9.19
CA VAL A 24 15.73 2.69 -10.50
C VAL A 24 17.08 3.40 -10.41
N THR A 25 17.33 4.16 -9.33
CA THR A 25 18.60 4.87 -9.16
C THR A 25 19.75 4.00 -8.59
N ARG A 26 19.55 2.67 -8.51
CA ARG A 26 20.54 1.67 -8.07
C ARG A 26 21.28 2.04 -6.78
N SER A 27 20.60 2.69 -5.82
CA SER A 27 21.25 3.15 -4.59
C SER A 27 21.26 2.05 -3.52
N THR A 28 20.17 1.93 -2.77
CA THR A 28 20.00 0.95 -1.68
C THR A 28 18.57 0.42 -1.70
N PHE A 29 18.42 -0.86 -1.39
CA PHE A 29 17.12 -1.50 -1.33
C PHE A 29 16.45 -1.20 0.01
N LEU A 30 15.66 -0.12 0.05
CA LEU A 30 14.89 0.31 1.23
C LEU A 30 14.03 -0.83 1.81
N ILE A 31 13.51 -1.69 0.93
CA ILE A 31 12.71 -2.88 1.28
C ILE A 31 13.50 -3.81 2.21
N CYS A 32 14.77 -4.07 1.90
CA CYS A 32 15.56 -5.02 2.67
C CYS A 32 15.94 -4.53 4.07
N ARG A 33 15.97 -3.21 4.30
CA ARG A 33 16.32 -2.62 5.60
C ARG A 33 15.13 -2.48 6.54
N PHE A 34 13.91 -2.33 6.01
CA PHE A 34 12.70 -2.11 6.81
C PHE A 34 11.79 -3.35 6.92
N ASP A 35 12.10 -4.43 6.20
CA ASP A 35 11.34 -5.67 6.28
C ASP A 35 11.78 -6.51 7.50
N PRO A 36 10.92 -6.66 8.53
CA PRO A 36 11.25 -7.43 9.73
C PRO A 36 11.42 -8.93 9.44
N PHE A 37 10.80 -9.47 8.39
CA PHE A 37 10.92 -10.88 8.03
C PHE A 37 12.34 -11.19 7.55
N ILE A 38 12.95 -10.28 6.78
CA ILE A 38 14.31 -10.48 6.26
C ILE A 38 15.34 -10.59 7.40
N GLY A 39 15.24 -9.75 8.43
CA GLY A 39 16.16 -9.85 9.58
C GLY A 39 15.97 -11.11 10.41
N ILE A 40 14.72 -11.56 10.58
CA ILE A 40 14.40 -12.82 11.27
C ILE A 40 14.96 -14.02 10.49
N PHE A 41 14.68 -14.12 9.20
CA PHE A 41 15.12 -15.25 8.37
C PHE A 41 16.64 -15.27 8.12
N ARG A 42 17.31 -14.10 8.13
CA ARG A 42 18.77 -14.01 8.00
C ARG A 42 19.51 -14.08 9.34
N LEU A 43 18.81 -14.23 10.47
CA LEU A 43 19.40 -14.23 11.83
C LEU A 43 20.40 -13.07 12.04
N GLY A 44 20.13 -11.95 11.39
CA GLY A 44 21.04 -10.81 11.26
C GLY A 44 20.19 -9.55 11.20
N GLY A 45 19.91 -8.98 12.37
CA GLY A 45 19.08 -7.80 12.53
C GLY A 45 19.82 -6.70 13.26
N ASP A 46 19.80 -5.50 12.69
CA ASP A 46 20.11 -4.26 13.41
C ASP A 46 19.14 -4.12 14.59
N ILE A 47 19.59 -3.53 15.71
CA ILE A 47 18.76 -3.30 16.91
C ILE A 47 17.47 -2.57 16.53
N GLY A 48 17.55 -1.63 15.57
CA GLY A 48 16.38 -0.91 15.07
C GLY A 48 15.31 -1.81 14.44
N LEU A 49 15.72 -2.87 13.73
CA LEU A 49 14.79 -3.81 13.11
C LEU A 49 14.10 -4.69 14.15
N ILE A 50 14.83 -5.10 15.20
CA ILE A 50 14.28 -5.90 16.30
C ILE A 50 13.21 -5.11 17.05
N VAL A 51 13.52 -3.85 17.41
CA VAL A 51 12.55 -2.95 18.07
C VAL A 51 11.31 -2.76 17.20
N PHE A 52 11.50 -2.52 15.91
CA PHE A 52 10.38 -2.39 14.96
C PHE A 52 9.53 -3.67 14.86
N GLY A 53 10.15 -4.84 14.82
CA GLY A 53 9.47 -6.13 14.82
C GLY A 53 8.63 -6.36 16.08
N VAL A 54 9.16 -6.03 17.26
CA VAL A 54 8.43 -6.13 18.54
C VAL A 54 7.22 -5.20 18.55
N LEU A 55 7.37 -3.96 18.09
CA LEU A 55 6.25 -3.01 17.98
C LEU A 55 5.15 -3.54 17.04
N LEU A 56 5.52 -4.19 15.94
CA LEU A 56 4.57 -4.82 15.03
C LEU A 56 3.85 -6.02 15.66
N LEU A 57 4.54 -6.81 16.47
CA LEU A 57 3.92 -7.91 17.21
C LEU A 57 2.89 -7.41 18.22
N ILE A 58 3.21 -6.34 18.96
CA ILE A 58 2.26 -5.69 19.86
C ILE A 58 1.05 -5.17 19.07
N ALA A 59 1.28 -4.51 17.92
CA ALA A 59 0.20 -4.03 17.06
C ALA A 59 -0.65 -5.17 16.47
N ALA A 60 -0.07 -6.36 16.26
CA ALA A 60 -0.77 -7.52 15.71
C ALA A 60 -1.81 -8.12 16.65
N ILE A 61 -1.69 -7.87 17.96
CA ILE A 61 -2.69 -8.26 18.96
C ILE A 61 -3.99 -7.48 18.75
N PHE A 62 -3.88 -6.20 18.37
CA PHE A 62 -5.05 -5.32 18.19
C PHE A 62 -5.60 -5.34 16.77
N THR A 63 -4.74 -5.48 15.76
CA THR A 63 -5.14 -5.45 14.35
C THR A 63 -4.60 -6.65 13.62
N GLY A 64 -5.46 -7.36 12.87
CA GLY A 64 -5.00 -8.43 12.00
C GLY A 64 -4.01 -7.93 10.94
N ARG A 65 -2.75 -8.41 11.01
CA ARG A 65 -1.66 -8.17 10.03
C ARG A 65 -1.33 -6.68 9.82
N PRO A 66 -0.82 -5.96 10.85
CA PRO A 66 -0.60 -4.51 10.78
C PRO A 66 0.48 -4.14 9.75
N PHE A 67 1.55 -4.94 9.65
CA PHE A 67 2.63 -4.71 8.68
C PHE A 67 2.14 -4.76 7.23
N CYS A 68 1.47 -5.85 6.85
CA CYS A 68 0.97 -6.04 5.50
C CYS A 68 -0.08 -4.99 5.10
N ARG A 69 -0.84 -4.46 6.06
CA ARG A 69 -1.92 -3.51 5.83
C ARG A 69 -1.43 -2.07 5.70
N PHE A 70 -0.47 -1.65 6.52
CA PHE A 70 -0.11 -0.24 6.66
C PHE A 70 1.30 0.13 6.19
N ILE A 71 2.21 -0.85 6.09
CA ILE A 71 3.63 -0.57 5.82
C ILE A 71 4.10 -1.26 4.52
N CYS A 72 3.69 -2.50 4.29
CA CYS A 72 4.22 -3.31 3.21
C CYS A 72 3.83 -2.77 1.83
N PRO A 73 4.80 -2.51 0.91
CA PRO A 73 4.51 -2.06 -0.46
C PRO A 73 3.70 -3.09 -1.25
N TYR A 74 3.95 -4.38 -0.99
CA TYR A 74 3.24 -5.47 -1.65
C TYR A 74 1.74 -5.46 -1.30
N GLY A 75 1.37 -5.00 -0.09
CA GLY A 75 -0.01 -4.79 0.30
C GLY A 75 -0.75 -3.79 -0.60
N ALA A 76 -0.07 -2.70 -1.02
CA ALA A 76 -0.64 -1.71 -1.94
C ALA A 76 -0.95 -2.35 -3.31
N LEU A 77 0.01 -3.10 -3.87
CA LEU A 77 -0.15 -3.80 -5.15
C LEU A 77 -1.29 -4.82 -5.09
N LEU A 78 -1.29 -5.67 -4.07
CA LEU A 78 -2.35 -6.66 -3.84
C LEU A 78 -3.73 -6.00 -3.76
N SER A 79 -3.85 -4.85 -3.07
CA SER A 79 -5.12 -4.13 -2.96
C SER A 79 -5.63 -3.61 -4.30
N LEU A 80 -4.73 -3.24 -5.22
CA LEU A 80 -5.06 -2.83 -6.57
C LEU A 80 -5.57 -4.02 -7.39
N PHE A 81 -4.84 -5.14 -7.36
CA PHE A 81 -5.24 -6.37 -8.06
C PHE A 81 -6.56 -6.93 -7.52
N ALA A 82 -6.76 -6.90 -6.19
CA ALA A 82 -8.01 -7.34 -5.58
C ALA A 82 -9.23 -6.53 -6.05
N ARG A 83 -9.06 -5.24 -6.33
CA ARG A 83 -10.14 -4.40 -6.87
C ARG A 83 -10.54 -4.79 -8.30
N VAL A 84 -9.57 -5.20 -9.11
CA VAL A 84 -9.75 -5.60 -10.53
C VAL A 84 -10.11 -7.08 -10.68
N SER A 85 -9.93 -7.88 -9.62
CA SER A 85 -10.25 -9.31 -9.63
C SER A 85 -11.68 -9.59 -10.09
N ILE A 86 -11.83 -10.58 -10.96
CA ILE A 86 -13.12 -11.10 -11.45
C ILE A 86 -13.83 -11.90 -10.35
N TRP A 87 -13.05 -12.57 -9.50
CA TRP A 87 -13.56 -13.46 -8.45
C TRP A 87 -13.65 -12.70 -7.14
N LYS A 88 -14.82 -12.10 -6.91
CA LYS A 88 -15.10 -11.27 -5.73
C LYS A 88 -15.99 -12.01 -4.76
N ALA A 89 -15.62 -11.98 -3.48
CA ALA A 89 -16.48 -12.45 -2.42
C ALA A 89 -17.58 -11.41 -2.18
N SER A 90 -18.84 -11.84 -2.21
CA SER A 90 -19.99 -10.98 -1.93
C SER A 90 -20.85 -11.59 -0.82
N ILE A 91 -21.48 -10.73 -0.01
CA ILE A 91 -22.46 -11.16 0.98
C ILE A 91 -23.77 -11.53 0.26
N THR A 92 -24.47 -12.53 0.79
CA THR A 92 -25.76 -12.99 0.29
C THR A 92 -26.73 -11.81 0.07
N PRO A 93 -27.47 -11.76 -1.06
CA PRO A 93 -28.41 -10.67 -1.34
C PRO A 93 -29.54 -10.55 -0.30
N GLN A 94 -29.89 -11.66 0.36
CA GLN A 94 -30.87 -11.74 1.45
C GLN A 94 -30.27 -11.28 2.79
N CYS A 95 -29.53 -10.17 2.83
CA CYS A 95 -28.91 -9.67 4.05
C CYS A 95 -29.97 -9.03 4.97
N ILE A 96 -30.00 -9.43 6.25
CA ILE A 96 -30.91 -8.89 7.27
C ILE A 96 -30.25 -7.84 8.19
N ASN A 97 -29.08 -7.32 7.80
CA ASN A 97 -28.32 -6.31 8.57
C ASN A 97 -28.04 -6.67 10.05
N CYS A 98 -27.79 -7.95 10.33
CA CYS A 98 -27.54 -8.48 11.68
C CYS A 98 -26.16 -8.16 12.28
N GLU A 99 -25.25 -7.47 11.58
CA GLU A 99 -23.90 -7.08 12.04
C GLU A 99 -22.91 -8.23 12.34
N LEU A 100 -23.33 -9.49 12.50
CA LEU A 100 -22.43 -10.62 12.84
C LEU A 100 -21.21 -10.74 11.92
N CYS A 101 -21.39 -10.53 10.61
CA CYS A 101 -20.28 -10.62 9.66
C CYS A 101 -19.19 -9.57 9.94
N HIS A 102 -19.57 -8.36 10.34
CA HIS A 102 -18.64 -7.25 10.61
C HIS A 102 -17.76 -7.59 11.82
N ASN A 103 -18.38 -8.03 12.92
CA ASN A 103 -17.67 -8.42 14.15
C ASN A 103 -16.79 -9.67 13.98
N ALA A 104 -17.17 -10.59 13.09
CA ALA A 104 -16.39 -11.79 12.81
C ALA A 104 -15.14 -11.53 11.92
N CYS A 105 -15.05 -10.37 11.25
CA CYS A 105 -14.00 -10.10 10.27
C CYS A 105 -12.67 -9.74 10.96
N PRO A 106 -11.61 -10.57 10.86
CA PRO A 106 -10.34 -10.31 11.54
C PRO A 106 -9.56 -9.11 10.94
N VAL A 107 -9.93 -8.70 9.73
CA VAL A 107 -9.27 -7.63 8.96
C VAL A 107 -10.17 -6.42 8.77
N ASP A 108 -11.34 -6.34 9.40
CA ASP A 108 -12.26 -5.20 9.29
C ASP A 108 -12.46 -4.73 7.82
N ALA A 109 -12.77 -5.70 6.95
CA ALA A 109 -13.00 -5.47 5.53
C ALA A 109 -14.47 -5.25 5.18
N ILE A 110 -15.39 -5.41 6.14
CA ILE A 110 -16.83 -5.30 5.89
C ILE A 110 -17.28 -3.87 6.13
N MET A 111 -17.88 -3.28 5.10
CA MET A 111 -18.42 -1.94 5.13
C MET A 111 -19.84 -1.94 5.68
N THR A 112 -20.08 -1.07 6.66
CA THR A 112 -21.40 -0.87 7.26
C THR A 112 -22.37 -0.19 6.28
N PRO A 113 -23.68 -0.51 6.39
CA PRO A 113 -24.71 0.20 5.63
C PRO A 113 -24.65 1.69 5.99
N TYR A 114 -24.74 2.53 4.98
CA TYR A 114 -24.70 3.97 5.13
C TYR A 114 -25.76 4.59 4.22
N GLU A 115 -26.77 5.17 4.85
CA GLU A 115 -27.79 5.95 4.15
C GLU A 115 -27.39 7.41 4.15
N ASN A 116 -27.15 7.95 2.95
CA ASN A 116 -26.83 9.36 2.79
C ASN A 116 -28.14 10.16 2.89
N LYS A 117 -28.40 10.74 4.07
CA LYS A 117 -29.62 11.51 4.34
C LYS A 117 -29.74 12.79 3.50
N VAL A 118 -28.63 13.27 2.92
CA VAL A 118 -28.58 14.48 2.08
C VAL A 118 -28.35 14.06 0.63
N LYS A 119 -29.39 14.18 -0.20
CA LYS A 119 -29.25 14.06 -1.67
C LYS A 119 -28.76 15.39 -2.21
N GLU A 120 -27.47 15.51 -2.52
CA GLU A 120 -26.94 16.71 -3.19
C GLU A 120 -27.55 16.84 -4.60
N THR A 121 -27.76 18.08 -5.05
CA THR A 121 -28.21 18.33 -6.42
C THR A 121 -27.12 17.93 -7.41
N ARG A 122 -27.51 17.41 -8.59
CA ARG A 122 -26.56 16.94 -9.62
C ARG A 122 -25.51 18.01 -9.98
N LEU A 123 -25.92 19.28 -10.01
CA LEU A 123 -25.07 20.42 -10.36
C LEU A 123 -23.98 20.68 -9.30
N GLN A 124 -24.33 20.59 -8.01
CA GLN A 124 -23.35 20.69 -6.91
C GLN A 124 -22.36 19.51 -6.92
N GLY A 125 -22.84 18.30 -7.22
CA GLY A 125 -21.99 17.12 -7.39
C GLY A 125 -20.99 17.27 -8.54
N VAL A 126 -21.45 17.74 -9.70
CA VAL A 126 -20.57 18.00 -10.87
C VAL A 126 -19.56 19.10 -10.57
N LYS A 127 -19.97 20.23 -9.97
CA LYS A 127 -19.06 21.32 -9.59
C LYS A 127 -17.96 20.83 -8.64
N ARG A 128 -18.32 19.98 -7.68
CA ARG A 128 -17.37 19.36 -6.75
C ARG A 128 -16.39 18.43 -7.47
N ILE A 129 -16.87 17.56 -8.35
CA ILE A 129 -16.01 16.66 -9.14
C ILE A 129 -15.07 17.46 -10.06
N LEU A 130 -15.56 18.50 -10.72
CA LEU A 130 -14.76 19.38 -11.58
C LEU A 130 -13.67 20.10 -10.78
N LEU A 131 -13.99 20.59 -9.58
CA LEU A 131 -13.02 21.21 -8.69
C LEU A 131 -11.91 20.23 -8.30
N TYR A 132 -12.24 18.98 -8.00
CA TYR A 132 -11.20 17.97 -7.74
C TYR A 132 -10.41 17.56 -8.99
N LEU A 133 -11.02 17.56 -10.17
CA LEU A 133 -10.34 17.30 -11.43
C LEU A 133 -9.26 18.35 -11.72
N ILE A 134 -9.52 19.63 -11.37
CA ILE A 134 -8.56 20.73 -11.48
C ILE A 134 -7.52 20.67 -10.35
N PHE A 135 -7.92 20.25 -9.14
CA PHE A 135 -7.01 20.13 -8.00
C PHE A 135 -5.99 19.00 -8.16
N LEU A 136 -6.35 17.93 -8.88
CA LEU A 136 -5.50 16.76 -9.11
C LEU A 136 -4.18 17.07 -9.84
N PRO A 137 -4.15 17.79 -10.98
CA PRO A 137 -2.89 18.19 -11.62
C PRO A 137 -2.09 19.17 -10.75
N VAL A 138 -2.76 20.06 -10.01
CA VAL A 138 -2.09 20.99 -9.07
C VAL A 138 -1.32 20.20 -7.99
N MET A 139 -1.95 19.19 -7.39
CA MET A 139 -1.28 18.33 -6.40
C MET A 139 -0.13 17.51 -7.00
N ALA A 140 -0.26 17.05 -8.24
CA ALA A 140 0.82 16.36 -8.93
C ALA A 140 2.02 17.29 -9.19
N ILE A 141 1.79 18.51 -9.67
CA ILE A 141 2.86 19.49 -9.93
C ILE A 141 3.56 19.88 -8.62
N ILE A 142 2.79 20.19 -7.57
CA ILE A 142 3.33 20.52 -6.25
C ILE A 142 4.16 19.36 -5.70
N GLY A 143 3.64 18.13 -5.75
CA GLY A 143 4.36 16.94 -5.29
C GLY A 143 5.67 16.70 -6.05
N GLY A 144 5.65 16.87 -7.38
CA GLY A 144 6.83 16.76 -8.23
C GLY A 144 7.89 17.81 -7.90
N LEU A 145 7.49 19.07 -7.76
CA LEU A 145 8.40 20.17 -7.41
C LEU A 145 9.04 19.98 -6.03
N ILE A 146 8.24 19.63 -5.01
CA ILE A 146 8.76 19.40 -3.66
C ILE A 146 9.83 18.31 -3.65
N LEU A 147 9.56 17.17 -4.30
CA LEU A 147 10.51 16.05 -4.29
C LEU A 147 11.72 16.30 -5.20
N GLN A 148 11.56 17.12 -6.24
CA GLN A 148 12.67 17.61 -7.07
C GLN A 148 13.61 18.55 -6.30
N LEU A 149 13.06 19.46 -5.48
CA LEU A 149 13.87 20.31 -4.60
C LEU A 149 14.64 19.49 -3.56
N MET A 150 14.07 18.38 -3.10
CA MET A 150 14.70 17.45 -2.15
C MET A 150 15.61 16.41 -2.83
N ALA A 151 15.78 16.44 -4.16
CA ALA A 151 16.51 15.40 -4.90
C ALA A 151 17.99 15.32 -4.51
N THR A 152 18.63 16.47 -4.22
CA THR A 152 20.04 16.55 -3.82
C THR A 152 20.28 15.96 -2.43
N SER A 153 19.33 16.13 -1.51
CA SER A 153 19.38 15.47 -0.20
C SER A 153 19.16 13.97 -0.33
N LEU A 154 18.27 13.56 -1.25
CA LEU A 154 17.93 12.17 -1.46
C LEU A 154 19.03 11.37 -2.16
N SER A 155 19.82 12.02 -3.02
CA SER A 155 20.95 11.38 -3.72
C SER A 155 22.08 10.97 -2.78
N ARG A 156 22.21 11.58 -1.58
CA ARG A 156 23.18 11.18 -0.54
C ARG A 156 23.00 9.76 -0.02
N VAL A 157 21.84 9.15 -0.26
CA VAL A 157 21.59 7.74 0.04
C VAL A 157 22.39 6.82 -0.90
N ASN A 158 22.81 7.30 -2.07
CA ASN A 158 23.68 6.57 -2.98
C ASN A 158 25.13 6.55 -2.46
N LYS A 159 25.76 5.37 -2.50
CA LYS A 159 27.13 5.16 -2.02
C LYS A 159 28.15 6.07 -2.71
N ASP A 160 28.02 6.29 -4.02
CA ASP A 160 28.96 7.09 -4.81
C ASP A 160 28.88 8.58 -4.43
N VAL A 161 27.66 9.08 -4.18
CA VAL A 161 27.44 10.47 -3.73
C VAL A 161 27.96 10.64 -2.30
N ARG A 162 27.73 9.65 -1.44
CA ARG A 162 28.28 9.65 -0.07
C ARG A 162 29.81 9.62 -0.07
N LEU A 163 30.42 8.84 -0.97
CA LEU A 163 31.87 8.79 -1.14
C LEU A 163 32.42 10.14 -1.61
N TYR A 164 31.76 10.79 -2.57
CA TYR A 164 32.12 12.14 -3.00
C TYR A 164 32.09 13.16 -1.86
N ASP A 165 31.04 13.15 -1.04
CA ASP A 165 30.95 14.02 0.14
C ASP A 165 32.13 13.76 1.11
N MET A 166 32.54 12.50 1.29
CA MET A 166 33.72 12.14 2.11
C MET A 166 35.05 12.63 1.50
N VAL A 167 35.22 12.52 0.18
CA VAL A 167 36.42 13.00 -0.54
C VAL A 167 36.56 14.51 -0.37
N ILE A 168 35.49 15.27 -0.67
CA ILE A 168 35.46 16.73 -0.55
C ILE A 168 35.67 17.17 0.90
N GLN A 169 35.16 16.41 1.87
CA GLN A 169 35.37 16.72 3.28
C GLN A 169 36.83 16.50 3.68
N ASN A 170 37.46 15.41 3.25
CA ASN A 170 38.87 15.13 3.54
C ASN A 170 39.84 16.13 2.87
N GLU A 171 39.48 16.70 1.72
CA GLU A 171 40.26 17.80 1.12
C GLU A 171 40.19 19.09 1.95
N LYS A 172 39.03 19.38 2.56
CA LYS A 172 38.84 20.58 3.39
C LYS A 172 39.51 20.46 4.75
N GLU A 173 39.46 19.27 5.34
CA GLU A 173 40.03 18.98 6.65
C GLU A 173 40.66 17.58 6.61
N PRO A 174 41.96 17.48 6.31
CA PRO A 174 42.65 16.21 6.18
C PRO A 174 42.61 15.45 7.51
N GLN A 175 42.10 14.22 7.47
CA GLN A 175 42.05 13.35 8.65
C GLN A 175 43.21 12.34 8.63
N ASP A 176 43.85 12.14 9.78
CA ASP A 176 44.95 11.16 9.95
C ASP A 176 44.47 9.70 9.79
N MET A 177 43.18 9.44 10.00
CA MET A 177 42.57 8.11 9.89
C MET A 177 41.47 8.13 8.83
N LEU A 178 41.76 7.57 7.65
CA LEU A 178 40.81 7.52 6.54
C LEU A 178 39.77 6.39 6.75
N PRO A 179 38.49 6.63 6.44
CA PRO A 179 37.52 5.55 6.33
C PRO A 179 37.92 4.53 5.25
N ILE A 180 37.61 3.25 5.46
CA ILE A 180 37.88 2.14 4.51
C ILE A 180 37.41 2.44 3.08
N ASP A 181 36.24 3.07 2.93
CA ASP A 181 35.68 3.43 1.61
C ASP A 181 36.56 4.46 0.88
N LEU A 182 37.21 5.36 1.63
CA LEU A 182 38.05 6.44 1.11
C LEU A 182 39.47 5.94 0.81
N GLU A 183 40.02 5.08 1.68
CA GLU A 183 41.30 4.39 1.43
C GLU A 183 41.24 3.51 0.18
N ALA A 184 40.14 2.76 0.01
CA ALA A 184 39.92 1.96 -1.19
C ALA A 184 39.85 2.81 -2.46
N PHE A 185 39.28 4.02 -2.38
CA PHE A 185 39.18 4.93 -3.52
C PHE A 185 40.56 5.47 -3.95
N TYR A 186 41.33 6.01 -3.00
CA TYR A 186 42.69 6.49 -3.28
C TYR A 186 43.65 5.36 -3.67
N GLY A 187 43.50 4.17 -3.06
CA GLY A 187 44.29 2.98 -3.40
C GLY A 187 44.05 2.44 -4.81
N GLN A 188 42.91 2.75 -5.43
CA GLN A 188 42.60 2.42 -6.82
C GLN A 188 43.06 3.50 -7.82
N GLY A 189 43.66 4.60 -7.34
CA GLY A 189 44.12 5.71 -8.18
C GLY A 189 42.98 6.57 -8.75
N GLY A 190 41.81 6.58 -8.11
CA GLY A 190 40.67 7.36 -8.59
C GLY A 190 40.92 8.87 -8.52
N THR A 191 40.58 9.58 -9.59
CA THR A 191 40.70 11.05 -9.65
C THR A 191 39.39 11.72 -9.22
N ILE A 192 39.50 12.93 -8.67
CA ILE A 192 38.34 13.72 -8.22
C ILE A 192 37.45 14.09 -9.42
N GLU A 193 38.06 14.38 -10.56
CA GLU A 193 37.40 14.72 -11.82
C GLU A 193 36.53 13.56 -12.34
N GLU A 194 36.98 12.31 -12.17
CA GLU A 194 36.18 11.14 -12.54
C GLU A 194 34.97 10.93 -11.63
N ILE A 195 35.11 11.20 -10.31
CA ILE A 195 33.97 11.11 -9.39
C ILE A 195 32.97 12.24 -9.65
N THR A 196 33.40 13.48 -9.84
CA THR A 196 32.49 14.63 -10.01
C THR A 196 31.55 14.41 -11.18
N VAL A 197 32.09 13.99 -12.33
CA VAL A 197 31.30 13.67 -13.54
C VAL A 197 30.31 12.52 -13.26
N ARG A 198 30.73 11.48 -12.53
CA ARG A 198 29.86 10.36 -12.15
C ARG A 198 28.71 10.81 -11.24
N VAL A 199 29.00 11.66 -10.26
CA VAL A 199 28.03 12.16 -9.28
C VAL A 199 27.04 13.13 -9.92
N GLU A 200 27.49 14.01 -10.81
CA GLU A 200 26.61 14.93 -11.53
C GLU A 200 25.56 14.17 -12.35
N LYS A 201 25.97 13.08 -13.01
CA LYS A 201 25.05 12.20 -13.72
C LYS A 201 24.04 11.54 -12.79
N ILE A 202 24.48 11.03 -11.63
CA ILE A 202 23.59 10.44 -10.63
C ILE A 202 22.61 11.49 -10.07
N GLN A 203 23.07 12.71 -9.81
CA GLN A 203 22.23 13.79 -9.30
C GLN A 203 21.19 14.26 -10.32
N SER A 204 21.54 14.33 -11.61
CA SER A 204 20.59 14.70 -12.67
C SER A 204 19.52 13.63 -12.87
N ASP A 205 19.91 12.35 -12.86
CA ASP A 205 18.98 11.22 -12.85
C ASP A 205 18.04 11.29 -11.64
N PHE A 206 18.58 11.53 -10.44
CA PHE A 206 17.77 11.69 -9.22
C PHE A 206 16.74 12.82 -9.34
N LYS A 207 17.08 13.96 -9.95
CA LYS A 207 16.13 15.07 -10.15
C LYS A 207 14.95 14.67 -11.03
N ILE A 208 15.21 13.93 -12.11
CA ILE A 208 14.16 13.47 -13.03
C ILE A 208 13.29 12.43 -12.33
N TYR A 209 13.87 11.37 -11.79
CA TYR A 209 13.08 10.30 -11.18
C TYR A 209 12.34 10.76 -9.92
N SER A 210 12.92 11.66 -9.12
CA SER A 210 12.25 12.21 -7.94
C SER A 210 11.08 13.11 -8.33
N SER A 211 11.18 13.87 -9.42
CA SER A 211 10.04 14.66 -9.93
C SER A 211 8.87 13.76 -10.33
N VAL A 212 9.14 12.63 -11.02
CA VAL A 212 8.13 11.66 -11.42
C VAL A 212 7.50 10.97 -10.20
N ALA A 213 8.32 10.52 -9.25
CA ALA A 213 7.84 9.90 -8.02
C ALA A 213 6.99 10.87 -7.18
N GLY A 214 7.38 12.14 -7.11
CA GLY A 214 6.65 13.20 -6.43
C GLY A 214 5.31 13.51 -7.09
N ALA A 215 5.26 13.53 -8.43
CA ALA A 215 4.02 13.71 -9.17
C ALA A 215 3.05 12.55 -8.93
N LEU A 216 3.53 11.30 -8.99
CA LEU A 216 2.73 10.12 -8.68
C LEU A 216 2.22 10.12 -7.24
N MET A 217 3.04 10.59 -6.29
CA MET A 217 2.63 10.72 -4.89
C MET A 217 1.51 11.75 -4.72
N GLY A 218 1.63 12.90 -5.37
CA GLY A 218 0.58 13.92 -5.42
C GLY A 218 -0.73 13.38 -6.00
N LEU A 219 -0.65 12.56 -7.05
CA LEU A 219 -1.82 11.89 -7.63
C LEU A 219 -2.48 10.90 -6.67
N VAL A 220 -1.71 10.06 -5.98
CA VAL A 220 -2.26 9.11 -4.98
C VAL A 220 -3.03 9.85 -3.87
N ILE A 221 -2.46 10.95 -3.37
CA ILE A 221 -3.11 11.78 -2.36
C ILE A 221 -4.38 12.42 -2.94
N GLY A 222 -4.32 12.96 -4.15
CA GLY A 222 -5.46 13.54 -4.87
C GLY A 222 -6.61 12.55 -5.07
N PHE A 223 -6.32 11.34 -5.54
CA PHE A 223 -7.32 10.28 -5.70
C PHE A 223 -7.94 9.86 -4.36
N THR A 224 -7.15 9.82 -3.29
CA THR A 224 -7.65 9.48 -1.96
C THR A 224 -8.62 10.56 -1.43
N LEU A 225 -8.30 11.84 -1.65
CA LEU A 225 -9.19 12.96 -1.31
C LEU A 225 -10.49 12.93 -2.12
N ILE A 226 -10.41 12.63 -3.42
CA ILE A 226 -11.60 12.42 -4.27
C ILE A 226 -12.47 11.30 -3.72
N GLY A 227 -11.85 10.16 -3.39
CA GLY A 227 -12.55 9.01 -2.82
C GLY A 227 -13.24 9.31 -1.49
N LEU A 228 -12.65 10.17 -0.65
CA LEU A 228 -13.25 10.63 0.60
C LEU A 228 -14.45 11.56 0.39
N SER A 229 -14.46 12.31 -0.73
CA SER A 229 -15.52 13.26 -1.05
C SER A 229 -16.76 12.59 -1.66
N VAL A 230 -16.58 11.49 -2.38
CA VAL A 230 -17.67 10.74 -3.00
C VAL A 230 -18.37 9.85 -1.96
N LYS A 231 -19.51 10.31 -1.44
CA LYS A 231 -20.38 9.53 -0.55
C LYS A 231 -21.31 8.65 -1.38
N ARG A 232 -21.11 7.33 -1.33
CA ARG A 232 -22.04 6.34 -1.89
C ARG A 232 -23.02 5.86 -0.83
N THR A 233 -24.28 5.67 -1.22
CA THR A 233 -25.29 5.02 -0.39
C THR A 233 -25.11 3.51 -0.44
N ARG A 234 -25.23 2.84 0.70
CA ARG A 234 -25.20 1.37 0.81
C ARG A 234 -26.33 0.94 1.72
N LYS A 235 -27.22 0.08 1.21
CA LYS A 235 -28.38 -0.43 1.96
C LYS A 235 -28.02 -1.62 2.86
N ASN A 236 -27.10 -2.45 2.39
CA ASN A 236 -26.68 -3.67 3.07
C ASN A 236 -25.18 -3.61 3.40
N TYR A 237 -24.71 -4.56 4.21
CA TYR A 237 -23.29 -4.80 4.41
C TYR A 237 -22.63 -5.27 3.10
N GLU A 238 -21.50 -4.68 2.76
CA GLU A 238 -20.73 -4.98 1.55
C GLU A 238 -19.26 -5.25 1.91
N ILE A 239 -18.60 -6.12 1.16
CA ILE A 239 -17.18 -6.43 1.36
C ILE A 239 -16.32 -5.42 0.61
N ASN A 240 -15.29 -4.88 1.26
CA ASN A 240 -14.26 -4.09 0.60
C ASN A 240 -13.20 -5.02 -0.01
N ASP A 241 -13.31 -5.29 -1.31
CA ASP A 241 -12.40 -6.17 -2.04
C ASP A 241 -10.92 -5.83 -1.82
N ALA A 242 -10.57 -4.53 -1.76
CA ALA A 242 -9.18 -4.08 -1.61
C ALA A 242 -8.57 -4.40 -0.24
N LYS A 243 -9.40 -4.64 0.78
CA LYS A 243 -8.97 -5.02 2.14
C LYS A 243 -9.24 -6.50 2.46
N CYS A 244 -10.12 -7.14 1.71
CA CYS A 244 -10.54 -8.51 1.96
C CYS A 244 -9.46 -9.49 1.49
N VAL A 245 -9.05 -10.39 2.38
CA VAL A 245 -8.12 -11.49 2.07
C VAL A 245 -8.84 -12.79 1.71
N ASN A 246 -10.16 -12.73 1.49
CA ASN A 246 -11.00 -13.87 1.12
C ASN A 246 -10.88 -15.11 2.03
N CYS A 247 -10.60 -14.92 3.32
CA CYS A 247 -10.51 -16.01 4.30
C CYS A 247 -11.84 -16.70 4.64
N ALA A 248 -12.96 -16.27 4.03
CA ALA A 248 -14.31 -16.81 4.20
C ALA A 248 -14.90 -16.86 5.63
N LYS A 249 -14.19 -16.37 6.65
CA LYS A 249 -14.63 -16.41 8.06
C LYS A 249 -15.97 -15.70 8.26
N CYS A 250 -16.24 -14.60 7.57
CA CYS A 250 -17.54 -13.90 7.66
C CYS A 250 -18.74 -14.76 7.20
N PHE A 251 -18.53 -15.72 6.29
CA PHE A 251 -19.60 -16.57 5.76
C PHE A 251 -20.05 -17.66 6.74
N SER A 252 -19.17 -18.12 7.64
CA SER A 252 -19.54 -19.12 8.65
C SER A 252 -20.45 -18.52 9.75
N TYR A 253 -20.33 -17.22 10.01
CA TYR A 253 -21.15 -16.50 10.99
C TYR A 253 -22.43 -15.91 10.38
N CYS A 254 -22.62 -15.99 9.06
CA CYS A 254 -23.81 -15.45 8.40
C CYS A 254 -25.00 -16.42 8.52
N PRO A 255 -26.11 -16.06 9.17
CA PRO A 255 -27.27 -16.93 9.32
C PRO A 255 -27.92 -17.27 7.98
N GLN A 256 -27.93 -16.30 7.06
CA GLN A 256 -28.52 -16.44 5.73
C GLN A 256 -27.67 -17.30 4.78
N ASN A 257 -26.36 -17.40 5.04
CA ASN A 257 -25.52 -18.34 4.31
C ASN A 257 -25.73 -19.78 4.80
N LYS A 258 -26.01 -19.97 6.09
CA LYS A 258 -26.30 -21.28 6.68
C LYS A 258 -27.67 -21.80 6.25
N SER A 259 -28.69 -20.93 6.21
CA SER A 259 -30.01 -21.28 5.67
C SER A 259 -29.91 -21.72 4.22
N LEU A 260 -29.20 -20.98 3.36
CA LEU A 260 -28.99 -21.36 1.96
C LEU A 260 -28.31 -22.73 1.77
N LYS A 261 -27.36 -23.09 2.64
CA LYS A 261 -26.76 -24.43 2.62
C LYS A 261 -27.79 -25.51 2.94
N LEU A 262 -28.65 -25.29 3.94
CA LEU A 262 -29.71 -26.22 4.34
C LEU A 262 -30.80 -26.35 3.27
N THR A 263 -31.20 -25.24 2.64
CA THR A 263 -32.16 -25.29 1.53
C THR A 263 -31.58 -25.98 0.31
N ARG A 264 -30.28 -25.76 0.02
CA ARG A 264 -29.61 -26.43 -1.11
C ARG A 264 -29.43 -27.92 -0.87
N SER A 265 -29.07 -28.35 0.34
CA SER A 265 -29.00 -29.79 0.66
C SER A 265 -30.38 -30.44 0.58
N ALA A 266 -31.42 -29.80 1.13
CA ALA A 266 -32.79 -30.30 1.02
C ALA A 266 -33.30 -30.32 -0.44
N PHE A 267 -32.88 -29.37 -1.28
CA PHE A 267 -33.21 -29.36 -2.70
C PHE A 267 -32.48 -30.46 -3.50
N ILE A 268 -31.21 -30.73 -3.18
CA ILE A 268 -30.44 -31.82 -3.79
C ILE A 268 -31.04 -33.17 -3.41
N GLU A 269 -31.35 -33.37 -2.12
CA GLU A 269 -31.99 -34.59 -1.61
C GLU A 269 -33.38 -34.82 -2.24
N LYS A 270 -34.16 -33.75 -2.44
CA LYS A 270 -35.45 -33.84 -3.13
C LYS A 270 -35.31 -34.13 -4.64
N LYS A 271 -34.25 -33.64 -5.28
CA LYS A 271 -33.96 -33.91 -6.69
C LYS A 271 -33.49 -35.36 -6.89
N GLU A 272 -32.60 -35.85 -6.02
CA GLU A 272 -32.12 -37.22 -6.03
C GLU A 272 -33.27 -38.23 -5.80
N ASN A 273 -34.18 -37.94 -4.87
CA ASN A 273 -35.39 -38.73 -4.66
C ASN A 273 -36.42 -38.64 -5.81
N ALA A 274 -36.42 -37.56 -6.60
CA ALA A 274 -37.27 -37.44 -7.77
C ALA A 274 -36.71 -38.22 -8.98
N ASP A 275 -35.39 -38.24 -9.14
CA ASP A 275 -34.70 -39.01 -10.18
C ASP A 275 -34.80 -40.53 -9.92
N ILE A 276 -34.81 -40.98 -8.65
CA ILE A 276 -35.00 -42.40 -8.27
C ILE A 276 -36.45 -42.86 -8.51
N ASN A 277 -37.45 -42.03 -8.22
CA ASN A 277 -38.86 -42.38 -8.39
C ASN A 277 -39.40 -42.15 -9.82
N GLY A 278 -38.65 -41.47 -10.69
CA GLY A 278 -38.98 -41.24 -12.10
C GLY A 278 -38.42 -42.28 -13.08
N GLY A 279 -37.66 -43.27 -12.60
CA GLY A 279 -36.97 -44.28 -13.41
C GLY A 279 -37.67 -45.64 -13.52
N PHE A 280 -38.92 -45.77 -13.08
CA PHE A 280 -39.66 -47.05 -13.11
C PHE A 280 -41.09 -46.86 -13.63
N SER A 281 -41.20 -46.60 -14.93
CA SER A 281 -42.45 -46.77 -15.69
C SER A 281 -42.11 -47.16 -17.13
N LEU A 282 -41.69 -48.42 -17.26
CA LEU A 282 -41.93 -49.26 -18.44
C LEU A 282 -43.08 -50.20 -18.11
#